data_AF-A0A1R1X2K8-F1
#
_entry.id   AF-A0A1R1X2K8-F1
#
_cell.length_a   1.000
_cell.length_b   1.000
_cell.length_c   1.000
_cell.angle_alpha   90.00
_cell.angle_beta   90.00
_cell.angle_gamma   90.00
#
_symmetry.space_group_name_H-M   'P 1'
#
loop_
_entity.id
_entity.type
_entity.pdbx_description
1 polymer ?
#
loop_
_entity_poly.entity_id
_entity_poly.type
_entity_poly.pdbx_seq_one_letter_code
_entity_poly.pdbx_strand_id
1 'polypeptide(L)'
;MLPAVKPKNARSKRALDKRSSKVIENPKNTIFIRGSQTSQVIQNVLKDLYSLKKPLALNFSKKNEIHPFDDETKLEFLCNKNDSSLFVVGSHSKKRPHNLIMGRMFDFKLFEMFEFEVSHYQSIQEIKGKTCASGIKPLLVFSGEPFNQDDTLMKLKNFFIDFFQSEKTDAICITGLEHV
;
A
#
# COMPACT_ATOMS: atom_id res chain seq x y z
N MET A 1 -19.63 4.61 7.84
CA MET A 1 -19.90 4.57 6.38
C MET A 1 -20.28 5.97 5.91
N LEU A 2 -19.71 6.44 4.80
CA LEU A 2 -20.17 7.69 4.18
C LEU A 2 -21.62 7.48 3.68
N PRO A 3 -22.52 8.45 3.83
CA PRO A 3 -23.90 8.30 3.37
C PRO A 3 -23.96 8.02 1.87
N ALA A 4 -24.90 7.16 1.44
CA ALA A 4 -25.10 6.81 0.04
C ALA A 4 -25.50 8.07 -0.77
N VAL A 5 -24.53 8.65 -1.47
CA VAL A 5 -24.73 9.87 -2.26
C VAL A 5 -25.41 9.52 -3.58
N LYS A 6 -26.62 10.04 -3.81
CA LYS A 6 -27.26 9.94 -5.13
C LYS A 6 -26.40 10.67 -6.17
N PRO A 7 -26.01 10.02 -7.28
CA PRO A 7 -25.18 10.67 -8.30
C PRO A 7 -25.95 11.82 -8.96
N LYS A 8 -25.29 12.97 -9.11
CA LYS A 8 -25.87 14.17 -9.75
C LYS A 8 -25.83 14.09 -11.28
N ASN A 9 -24.89 13.34 -11.85
CA ASN A 9 -24.69 13.19 -13.29
C ASN A 9 -24.07 11.83 -13.66
N ALA A 10 -24.05 11.51 -14.96
CA ALA A 10 -23.52 10.23 -15.47
C ALA A 10 -22.03 9.99 -15.14
N ARG A 11 -21.22 11.05 -14.98
CA ARG A 11 -19.80 10.92 -14.57
C ARG A 11 -19.70 10.47 -13.11
N SER A 12 -20.47 11.09 -12.21
CA SER A 12 -20.53 10.71 -10.80
C SER A 12 -21.10 9.31 -10.59
N LYS A 13 -22.12 8.92 -11.39
CA LYS A 13 -22.67 7.56 -11.39
C LYS A 13 -21.60 6.53 -11.72
N ARG A 14 -20.88 6.71 -12.84
CA ARG A 14 -19.75 5.84 -13.24
C ARG A 14 -18.67 5.72 -12.16
N ALA A 15 -18.38 6.81 -11.45
CA ALA A 15 -17.40 6.78 -10.36
C ALA A 15 -17.90 5.96 -9.15
N LEU A 16 -19.17 6.08 -8.79
CA LEU A 16 -19.78 5.29 -7.71
C LEU A 16 -19.87 3.80 -8.10
N ASP A 17 -20.31 3.50 -9.32
CA ASP A 17 -20.40 2.14 -9.85
C ASP A 17 -19.01 1.47 -9.97
N LYS A 18 -17.94 2.26 -10.15
CA LYS A 18 -16.56 1.73 -10.14
C LYS A 18 -16.14 1.27 -8.73
N ARG A 19 -16.60 1.99 -7.70
CA ARG A 19 -16.29 1.79 -6.27
C ARG A 19 -17.19 0.76 -5.58
N SER A 20 -18.36 0.46 -6.15
CA SER A 20 -19.26 -0.54 -5.57
C SER A 20 -18.61 -1.92 -5.56
N SER A 21 -19.07 -2.78 -4.65
CA SER A 21 -18.63 -4.17 -4.58
C SER A 21 -18.88 -4.91 -5.89
N LYS A 22 -18.01 -5.87 -6.21
CA LYS A 22 -18.03 -6.65 -7.45
C LYS A 22 -17.69 -8.10 -7.15
N VAL A 23 -18.20 -9.02 -7.96
CA VAL A 23 -17.82 -10.44 -7.91
C VAL A 23 -16.35 -10.61 -8.33
N ILE A 24 -15.95 -9.92 -9.39
CA ILE A 24 -14.56 -9.83 -9.82
C ILE A 24 -14.04 -8.46 -9.37
N GLU A 25 -13.18 -8.48 -8.35
CA GLU A 25 -12.64 -7.26 -7.75
C GLU A 25 -11.69 -6.52 -8.69
N ASN A 26 -11.63 -5.19 -8.55
CA ASN A 26 -10.60 -4.39 -9.19
C ASN A 26 -9.24 -4.60 -8.47
N PRO A 27 -8.11 -4.29 -9.11
CA PRO A 27 -6.82 -4.20 -8.43
C PRO A 27 -6.85 -3.21 -7.26
N LYS A 28 -6.12 -3.53 -6.19
CA LYS A 28 -6.12 -2.75 -4.94
C LYS A 28 -5.24 -1.51 -5.05
N ASN A 29 -5.85 -0.34 -4.82
CA ASN A 29 -5.12 0.92 -4.73
C ASN A 29 -4.47 1.08 -3.36
N THR A 30 -3.25 1.62 -3.34
CA THR A 30 -2.49 1.92 -2.14
C THR A 30 -2.36 3.41 -1.90
N ILE A 31 -2.67 3.88 -0.69
CA ILE A 31 -2.41 5.26 -0.29
C ILE A 31 -1.15 5.37 0.58
N PHE A 32 -0.22 6.23 0.18
CA PHE A 32 1.01 6.54 0.91
C PHE A 32 0.82 7.84 1.67
N ILE A 33 0.97 7.80 2.99
CA ILE A 33 0.63 8.88 3.91
C ILE A 33 1.86 9.27 4.72
N ARG A 34 2.15 10.56 4.75
CA ARG A 34 3.14 11.14 5.68
C ARG A 34 2.46 11.46 7.00
N GLY A 35 2.93 10.83 8.08
CA GLY A 35 2.53 11.15 9.44
C GLY A 35 2.96 12.55 9.88
N SER A 36 2.64 12.91 11.13
CA SER A 36 2.95 14.22 11.72
C SER A 36 4.45 14.50 11.76
N GLN A 37 5.24 13.52 12.20
CA GLN A 37 6.70 13.56 12.20
C GLN A 37 7.25 12.45 11.30
N THR A 38 8.16 12.81 10.39
CA THR A 38 8.82 11.88 9.46
C THR A 38 10.28 12.27 9.28
N SER A 39 11.18 11.29 9.22
CA SER A 39 12.58 11.52 8.86
C SER A 39 12.76 11.59 7.34
N GLN A 40 13.92 12.07 6.87
CA GLN A 40 14.23 12.04 5.45
C GLN A 40 14.28 10.62 4.89
N VAL A 41 14.81 9.66 5.66
CA VAL A 41 14.83 8.23 5.31
C VAL A 41 13.42 7.73 5.00
N ILE A 42 12.46 7.96 5.89
CA ILE A 42 11.06 7.53 5.67
C ILE A 42 10.43 8.24 4.47
N GLN A 43 10.71 9.52 4.26
CA GLN A 43 10.19 10.22 3.09
C GLN A 43 10.72 9.62 1.77
N ASN A 44 11.98 9.18 1.74
CA ASN A 44 12.59 8.52 0.60
C ASN A 44 12.01 7.10 0.41
N VAL A 45 11.87 6.33 1.49
CA VAL A 45 11.21 5.00 1.48
C VAL A 45 9.81 5.08 0.91
N LEU A 46 8.98 6.04 1.37
CA LEU A 46 7.63 6.23 0.85
C LEU A 46 7.63 6.57 -0.65
N LYS A 47 8.61 7.35 -1.12
CA LYS A 47 8.73 7.73 -2.54
C LYS A 47 9.14 6.55 -3.41
N ASP A 48 10.04 5.71 -2.92
CA ASP A 48 10.52 4.53 -3.64
C ASP A 48 9.44 3.44 -3.69
N LEU A 49 8.79 3.14 -2.56
CA LEU A 49 7.64 2.21 -2.53
C LEU A 49 6.48 2.71 -3.39
N TYR A 50 6.20 4.01 -3.39
CA TYR A 50 5.20 4.60 -4.28
C TYR A 50 5.56 4.36 -5.75
N SER A 51 6.84 4.49 -6.12
CA SER A 51 7.30 4.28 -7.49
C SER A 51 7.14 2.82 -7.93
N LEU A 52 7.40 1.86 -7.04
CA LEU A 52 7.16 0.43 -7.27
C LEU A 52 5.67 0.09 -7.42
N LYS A 53 4.79 0.79 -6.68
CA LYS A 53 3.35 0.50 -6.67
C LYS A 53 2.54 1.20 -7.78
N LYS A 54 3.17 2.07 -8.57
CA LYS A 54 2.51 2.69 -9.75
C LYS A 54 2.02 1.61 -10.73
N PRO A 55 0.84 1.79 -11.36
CA PRO A 55 -0.04 2.96 -11.28
C PRO A 55 -1.07 2.92 -10.14
N LEU A 56 -1.15 1.83 -9.37
CA LEU A 56 -2.15 1.57 -8.33
C LEU A 56 -1.81 2.22 -6.98
N ALA A 57 -1.34 3.46 -7.04
CA ALA A 57 -0.78 4.17 -5.88
C ALA A 57 -1.18 5.65 -5.87
N LEU A 58 -1.46 6.17 -4.68
CA LEU A 58 -1.74 7.58 -4.41
C LEU A 58 -0.76 8.08 -3.34
N ASN A 59 -0.06 9.18 -3.60
CA ASN A 59 0.91 9.73 -2.67
C ASN A 59 0.42 11.05 -2.05
N PHE A 60 0.34 11.10 -0.72
CA PHE A 60 0.03 12.32 0.02
C PHE A 60 1.28 13.06 0.43
N SER A 61 1.53 14.20 -0.21
CA SER A 61 2.70 15.05 0.06
C SER A 61 2.61 15.83 1.37
N LYS A 62 1.40 16.12 1.84
CA LYS A 62 1.16 16.88 3.09
C LYS A 62 1.24 15.95 4.30
N LYS A 63 1.67 16.51 5.43
CA LYS A 63 1.68 15.83 6.73
C LYS A 63 0.24 15.64 7.22
N ASN A 64 -0.04 14.49 7.82
CA ASN A 64 -1.32 14.16 8.42
C ASN A 64 -1.06 13.69 9.85
N GLU A 65 -1.80 14.26 10.80
CA GLU A 65 -1.75 13.81 12.20
C GLU A 65 -2.60 12.55 12.36
N ILE A 66 -1.93 11.40 12.22
CA ILE A 66 -2.52 10.06 12.29
C ILE A 66 -1.63 9.17 13.14
N HIS A 67 -2.25 8.48 14.08
CA HIS A 67 -1.63 7.49 14.95
C HIS A 67 -2.46 6.20 14.84
N PRO A 68 -2.19 5.34 13.83
CA PRO A 68 -3.10 4.24 13.47
C PRO A 68 -3.41 3.25 14.59
N PHE A 69 -2.48 3.05 15.53
CA PHE A 69 -2.66 2.16 16.68
C PHE A 69 -3.42 2.80 17.85
N ASP A 70 -3.60 4.13 17.84
CA ASP A 70 -4.35 4.85 18.87
C ASP A 70 -5.77 5.20 18.39
N ASP A 71 -5.92 5.60 17.12
CA ASP A 71 -7.22 5.88 16.47
C ASP A 71 -7.14 5.66 14.95
N GLU A 72 -7.90 4.68 14.45
CA GLU A 72 -8.01 4.31 13.05
C GLU A 72 -8.98 5.21 12.25
N THR A 73 -9.82 6.02 12.89
CA THR A 73 -10.94 6.75 12.26
C THR A 73 -10.48 7.64 11.10
N LYS A 74 -9.40 8.39 11.28
CA LYS A 74 -8.84 9.25 10.23
C LYS A 74 -8.31 8.43 9.05
N LEU A 75 -7.69 7.30 9.35
CA LEU A 75 -7.11 6.42 8.34
C LEU A 75 -8.22 5.76 7.50
N GLU A 76 -9.27 5.24 8.14
CA GLU A 76 -10.46 4.73 7.47
C GLU A 76 -11.12 5.78 6.57
N PHE A 77 -11.27 7.01 7.08
CA PHE A 77 -11.82 8.12 6.31
C PHE A 77 -11.00 8.43 5.07
N LEU A 78 -9.67 8.49 5.19
CA LEU A 78 -8.78 8.74 4.05
C LEU A 78 -8.85 7.59 3.03
N CYS A 79 -8.84 6.34 3.47
CA CYS A 79 -8.94 5.18 2.61
C CYS A 79 -10.27 5.14 1.84
N ASN A 80 -11.39 5.39 2.53
CA ASN A 80 -12.72 5.46 1.92
C ASN A 80 -12.82 6.58 0.89
N LYS A 81 -12.35 7.78 1.26
CA LYS A 81 -12.42 8.95 0.37
C LYS A 81 -11.64 8.73 -0.93
N ASN A 82 -10.49 8.07 -0.83
CA ASN A 82 -9.58 7.82 -1.95
C ASN A 82 -9.77 6.45 -2.62
N ASP A 83 -10.75 5.65 -2.21
CA ASP A 83 -10.98 4.30 -2.77
C ASP A 83 -9.70 3.45 -2.76
N SER A 84 -9.07 3.40 -1.59
CA SER A 84 -7.81 2.68 -1.36
C SER A 84 -8.02 1.64 -0.27
N SER A 85 -7.79 0.36 -0.61
CA SER A 85 -7.88 -0.76 0.32
C SER A 85 -6.55 -1.08 1.00
N LEU A 86 -5.45 -0.53 0.49
CA LEU A 86 -4.11 -0.67 1.08
C LEU A 86 -3.61 0.71 1.52
N PHE A 87 -2.80 0.73 2.57
CA PHE A 87 -2.17 1.97 3.01
C PHE A 87 -0.74 1.74 3.51
N VAL A 88 0.04 2.82 3.47
CA VAL A 88 1.37 2.91 4.06
C VAL A 88 1.46 4.26 4.78
N VAL A 89 1.76 4.24 6.07
CA VAL A 89 1.97 5.44 6.90
C VAL A 89 3.42 5.47 7.34
N GLY A 90 4.15 6.51 6.94
CA GLY A 90 5.48 6.78 7.46
C GLY A 90 5.42 7.68 8.69
N SER A 91 6.16 7.35 9.75
CA SER A 91 6.30 8.17 10.95
C SER A 91 7.72 8.08 11.54
N HIS A 92 8.04 8.94 12.51
CA HIS A 92 9.34 8.91 13.18
C HIS A 92 9.23 9.46 14.59
N SER A 93 9.81 8.75 15.56
CA SER A 93 9.97 9.21 16.94
C SER A 93 11.22 8.58 17.57
N LYS A 94 11.64 9.04 18.76
CA LYS A 94 12.75 8.40 19.48
C LYS A 94 12.43 6.96 19.90
N LYS A 95 11.18 6.66 20.27
CA LYS A 95 10.74 5.32 20.68
C LYS A 95 10.56 4.37 19.49
N ARG A 96 10.20 4.93 18.33
CA ARG A 96 9.97 4.22 17.06
C ARG A 96 10.70 4.96 15.95
N PRO A 97 12.02 4.77 15.82
CA PRO A 97 12.79 5.39 14.74
C PRO A 97 12.34 4.81 13.40
N HIS A 98 12.51 5.61 12.34
CA HIS A 98 12.12 5.31 10.95
C HIS A 98 10.95 4.32 10.79
N ASN A 99 9.80 4.68 11.36
CA ASN A 99 8.69 3.77 11.50
C ASN A 99 7.81 3.76 10.24
N LEU A 100 7.49 2.58 9.74
CA LEU A 100 6.66 2.34 8.58
C LEU A 100 5.52 1.41 8.98
N ILE A 101 4.30 1.91 8.90
CA ILE A 101 3.10 1.11 9.18
C ILE A 101 2.45 0.79 7.85
N MET A 102 2.24 -0.50 7.57
CA MET A 102 1.54 -0.97 6.37
C MET A 102 0.32 -1.76 6.79
N GLY A 103 -0.75 -1.70 6.01
CA GLY A 103 -1.94 -2.45 6.32
C GLY A 103 -2.98 -2.44 5.22
N ARG A 104 -4.07 -3.15 5.47
CA ARG A 104 -5.20 -3.27 4.55
C ARG A 104 -6.53 -3.09 5.24
N MET A 105 -7.49 -2.65 4.45
CA MET A 105 -8.87 -2.39 4.82
C MET A 105 -9.77 -3.47 4.23
N PHE A 106 -10.87 -3.76 4.92
CA PHE A 106 -12.00 -4.53 4.40
C PHE A 106 -13.26 -3.67 4.54
N ASP A 107 -13.96 -3.40 3.44
CA ASP A 107 -15.09 -2.44 3.41
C ASP A 107 -14.75 -1.07 4.06
N PHE A 108 -13.53 -0.59 3.79
CA PHE A 108 -12.97 0.63 4.38
C PHE A 108 -12.91 0.65 5.91
N LYS A 109 -13.01 -0.53 6.54
CA LYS A 109 -12.71 -0.77 7.95
C LYS A 109 -11.35 -1.41 8.09
N LEU A 110 -10.64 -1.06 9.16
CA LEU A 110 -9.32 -1.62 9.39
C LEU A 110 -9.40 -3.14 9.56
N PHE A 111 -8.60 -3.87 8.78
CA PHE A 111 -8.54 -5.33 8.83
C PHE A 111 -7.28 -5.82 9.54
N GLU A 112 -6.11 -5.37 9.08
CA GLU A 112 -4.82 -5.72 9.70
C GLU A 112 -3.79 -4.61 9.48
N MET A 113 -2.81 -4.55 10.39
CA MET A 113 -1.68 -3.62 10.36
C MET A 113 -0.39 -4.31 10.79
N PHE A 114 0.70 -3.89 10.17
CA PHE A 114 2.05 -4.30 10.52
C PHE A 114 2.90 -3.05 10.71
N GLU A 115 3.69 -3.03 11.78
CA GLU A 115 4.63 -1.96 12.10
C GLU A 115 6.06 -2.45 11.83
N PHE A 116 6.83 -1.67 11.08
CA PHE A 116 8.21 -1.96 10.72
C PHE A 116 9.12 -0.80 11.10
N GLU A 117 10.27 -1.10 11.68
CA GLU A 117 11.38 -0.16 11.75
C GLU A 117 12.25 -0.31 10.49
N VAL A 118 12.46 0.80 9.78
CA VAL A 118 13.37 0.81 8.63
C VAL A 118 14.79 1.08 9.10
N SER A 119 15.67 0.11 8.88
CA SER A 119 17.12 0.26 9.09
C SER A 119 17.88 0.07 7.78
N HIS A 120 19.07 0.65 7.67
CA HIS A 120 19.99 0.47 6.53
C HIS A 120 19.36 0.71 5.14
N TYR A 121 18.49 1.71 5.03
CA TYR A 121 17.84 2.05 3.76
C TYR A 121 18.85 2.48 2.69
N GLN A 122 18.70 1.90 1.50
CA GLN A 122 19.38 2.30 0.27
C GLN A 122 18.31 2.73 -0.75
N SER A 123 18.48 3.89 -1.38
CA SER A 123 17.49 4.36 -2.37
C SER A 123 17.60 3.61 -3.69
N ILE A 124 16.47 3.47 -4.40
CA ILE A 124 16.46 2.97 -5.79
C ILE A 124 17.46 3.74 -6.68
N GLN A 125 17.68 5.04 -6.41
CA GLN A 125 18.62 5.86 -7.18
C GLN A 125 20.09 5.50 -6.95
N GLU A 126 20.41 4.89 -5.80
CA GLU A 126 21.77 4.50 -5.42
C GLU A 126 22.12 3.09 -5.89
N ILE A 127 21.11 2.29 -6.23
CA ILE A 127 21.28 0.94 -6.76
C ILE A 127 21.79 1.04 -8.21
N LYS A 128 23.03 0.59 -8.43
CA LYS A 128 23.62 0.52 -9.76
C LYS A 128 23.06 -0.70 -10.51
N GLY A 129 22.67 -0.53 -11.76
CA GLY A 129 22.25 -1.65 -12.60
C GLY A 129 21.19 -1.27 -13.62
N LYS A 130 20.55 -2.31 -14.18
CA LYS A 130 19.42 -2.16 -15.09
C LYS A 130 18.20 -1.70 -14.31
N THR A 131 17.48 -0.73 -14.87
CA THR A 131 16.17 -0.30 -14.37
C THR A 131 15.07 -1.16 -14.96
N CYS A 132 13.98 -1.35 -14.23
CA CYS A 132 12.76 -1.99 -14.72
C CYS A 132 11.74 -0.96 -15.21
N ALA A 133 10.85 -1.37 -16.11
CA ALA A 133 9.72 -0.55 -16.52
C ALA A 133 8.72 -0.40 -15.36
N SER A 134 8.09 0.77 -15.27
CA SER A 134 7.11 1.06 -14.22
C SER A 134 5.81 0.29 -14.48
N GLY A 135 5.21 -0.28 -13.43
CA GLY A 135 3.94 -1.01 -13.51
C GLY A 135 4.06 -2.48 -13.94
N ILE A 136 5.28 -2.99 -14.08
CA ILE A 136 5.53 -4.41 -14.31
C ILE A 136 5.21 -5.19 -13.03
N LYS A 137 4.60 -6.38 -13.21
CA LYS A 137 4.26 -7.27 -12.09
C LYS A 137 5.53 -7.89 -11.50
N PRO A 138 5.82 -7.70 -10.19
CA PRO A 138 6.98 -8.33 -9.56
C PRO A 138 6.78 -9.84 -9.42
N LEU A 139 7.89 -10.58 -9.47
CA LEU A 139 7.97 -11.89 -8.84
C LEU A 139 8.17 -11.71 -7.33
N LEU A 140 7.69 -12.65 -6.51
CA LEU A 140 7.88 -12.61 -5.06
C LEU A 140 8.52 -13.90 -4.59
N VAL A 141 9.58 -13.78 -3.80
CA VAL A 141 10.28 -14.91 -3.19
C VAL A 141 10.26 -14.73 -1.67
N PHE A 142 9.66 -15.67 -0.97
CA PHE A 142 9.65 -15.73 0.50
C PHE A 142 10.61 -16.83 0.96
N SER A 143 11.77 -16.44 1.46
CA SER A 143 12.82 -17.36 1.91
C SER A 143 12.76 -17.54 3.42
N GLY A 144 12.63 -18.79 3.87
CA GLY A 144 12.65 -19.17 5.29
C GLY A 144 11.40 -19.97 5.72
N GLU A 145 11.62 -21.00 6.54
CA GLU A 145 10.54 -21.84 7.10
C GLU A 145 9.49 -21.07 7.92
N PRO A 146 9.84 -20.02 8.70
CA PRO A 146 8.86 -19.31 9.52
C PRO A 146 7.69 -18.72 8.74
N PHE A 147 7.84 -18.41 7.44
CA PHE A 147 6.75 -17.95 6.59
C PHE A 147 5.64 -18.99 6.34
N ASN A 148 5.83 -20.24 6.80
CA ASN A 148 4.84 -21.32 6.72
C ASN A 148 4.51 -21.93 8.09
N GLN A 149 5.13 -21.44 9.18
CA GLN A 149 4.99 -22.01 10.53
C GLN A 149 4.60 -20.97 11.58
N ASP A 150 5.10 -19.74 11.46
CA ASP A 150 4.78 -18.65 12.37
C ASP A 150 3.56 -17.87 11.87
N ASP A 151 2.53 -17.75 12.71
CA ASP A 151 1.27 -17.10 12.36
C ASP A 151 1.44 -15.64 11.93
N THR A 152 2.37 -14.91 12.56
CA THR A 152 2.63 -13.50 12.24
C THR A 152 3.24 -13.38 10.85
N LEU A 153 4.24 -14.21 10.55
CA LEU A 153 4.93 -14.22 9.27
C LEU A 153 4.07 -14.80 8.15
N MET A 154 3.18 -15.76 8.44
CA MET A 154 2.18 -16.24 7.49
C MET A 154 1.20 -15.14 7.09
N LYS A 155 0.69 -14.36 8.07
CA LYS A 155 -0.15 -13.19 7.80
C LYS A 155 0.62 -12.12 7.02
N LEU A 156 1.87 -11.86 7.39
CA LEU A 156 2.72 -10.91 6.69
C LEU A 156 3.01 -11.32 5.24
N LYS A 157 3.28 -12.60 4.99
CA LYS A 157 3.41 -13.17 3.64
C LYS A 157 2.14 -12.98 2.84
N ASN A 158 0.98 -13.27 3.44
CA ASN A 158 -0.31 -13.05 2.79
C ASN A 158 -0.53 -11.56 2.45
N PHE A 159 -0.19 -10.66 3.38
CA PHE A 159 -0.25 -9.23 3.17
C PHE A 159 0.65 -8.77 2.02
N PHE A 160 1.92 -9.19 1.98
CA PHE A 160 2.84 -8.78 0.92
C PHE A 160 2.48 -9.33 -0.44
N ILE A 161 1.94 -10.56 -0.52
CA ILE A 161 1.35 -11.08 -1.75
C ILE A 161 0.25 -10.13 -2.23
N ASP A 162 -0.70 -9.78 -1.36
CA ASP A 162 -1.80 -8.87 -1.68
C ASP A 162 -1.33 -7.43 -2.03
N PHE A 163 -0.28 -6.96 -1.36
CA PHE A 163 0.27 -5.61 -1.53
C PHE A 163 1.02 -5.45 -2.86
N PHE A 164 1.86 -6.41 -3.23
CA PHE A 164 2.65 -6.35 -4.46
C PHE A 164 1.96 -6.99 -5.66
N GLN A 165 0.90 -7.78 -5.44
CA GLN A 165 0.04 -8.22 -6.52
C GLN A 165 -0.64 -7.03 -7.19
N SER A 166 -0.50 -6.99 -8.52
CA SER A 166 -1.20 -6.04 -9.39
C SER A 166 -2.51 -6.69 -9.85
N GLU A 167 -2.77 -6.77 -11.16
CA GLU A 167 -3.93 -7.45 -11.71
C GLU A 167 -3.79 -8.98 -11.66
N LYS A 168 -4.92 -9.67 -11.43
CA LYS A 168 -5.04 -11.12 -11.60
C LYS A 168 -5.14 -11.41 -13.10
N THR A 169 -4.23 -12.21 -13.62
CA THR A 169 -4.15 -12.53 -15.05
C THR A 169 -3.99 -14.04 -15.21
N ASP A 170 -4.63 -14.60 -16.23
CA ASP A 170 -4.54 -16.04 -16.55
C ASP A 170 -3.26 -16.38 -17.32
N ALA A 171 -2.66 -15.38 -17.97
CA ALA A 171 -1.42 -15.49 -18.70
C ALA A 171 -0.45 -14.36 -18.32
N ILE A 172 0.84 -14.61 -18.51
CA ILE A 172 1.93 -13.66 -18.23
C ILE A 172 2.83 -13.60 -19.47
N CYS A 173 3.22 -12.39 -19.86
CA CYS A 173 4.22 -12.19 -20.90
C CYS A 173 5.62 -12.43 -20.33
N ILE A 174 6.40 -13.34 -20.94
CA ILE A 174 7.75 -13.69 -20.48
C ILE A 174 8.68 -12.48 -20.50
N THR A 175 8.56 -11.61 -21.50
CA THR A 175 9.38 -10.38 -21.58
C THR A 175 9.04 -9.36 -20.50
N GLY A 176 7.89 -9.51 -19.82
CA GLY A 176 7.51 -8.69 -18.67
C GLY A 176 8.04 -9.22 -17.33
N LEU A 177 8.82 -10.30 -17.31
CA LEU A 177 9.45 -10.81 -16.09
C LEU A 177 10.79 -10.09 -15.86
N GLU A 178 10.73 -8.85 -15.38
CA GLU A 178 11.91 -7.98 -15.28
C GLU A 178 12.55 -7.92 -13.89
N HIS A 179 11.80 -8.23 -12.83
CA HIS A 179 12.28 -8.10 -11.45
C HIS A 179 11.62 -9.07 -10.46
N VAL A 180 12.30 -9.28 -9.34
CA VAL A 180 11.93 -10.09 -8.18
C VAL A 180 12.06 -9.27 -6.91
#